data_AF-A0A0Q8R0R9-F1
#
_entry.id   AF-A0A0Q8R0R9-F1
#
_cell.length_a   1.000
_cell.length_b   1.000
_cell.length_c   1.000
_cell.angle_alpha   90.00
_cell.angle_beta   90.00
_cell.angle_gamma   90.00
#
_symmetry.space_group_name_H-M   'P 1'
#
loop_
_entity.id
_entity.type
_entity.pdbx_description
1 polymer ?
#
loop_
_entity_poly.entity_id
_entity_poly.type
_entity_poly.pdbx_seq_one_letter_code
_entity_poly.pdbx_strand_id
1 'polypeptide(L)' 'MESEGRQLVQLVREAALRHATSWEALVPNAFEIDLDAEEAEESAYADMALAKRALRDHICAVYGISLRELGSLAAP' A
#
# COMPACT_ATOMS: atom_id res chain seq x y z
N MET A 1 -17.36 -4.40 -17.40
CA MET A 1 -17.22 -4.58 -15.95
C MET A 1 -15.83 -5.10 -15.67
N GLU A 2 -14.98 -4.32 -15.00
CA GLU A 2 -13.75 -4.89 -14.43
C GLU A 2 -14.10 -5.86 -13.30
N SER A 3 -13.27 -6.90 -13.13
CA SER A 3 -13.43 -7.82 -12.01
C SER A 3 -13.04 -7.11 -10.71
N GLU A 4 -13.67 -7.47 -9.61
CA GLU A 4 -13.37 -6.96 -8.26
C GLU A 4 -11.86 -6.99 -7.94
N GLY A 5 -11.17 -8.07 -8.31
CA GLY A 5 -9.72 -8.16 -8.17
C GLY A 5 -8.93 -7.09 -8.93
N ARG A 6 -9.36 -6.66 -10.13
CA ARG A 6 -8.71 -5.56 -10.88
C ARG A 6 -8.88 -4.23 -10.17
N GLN A 7 -10.06 -3.99 -9.60
CA GLN A 7 -10.34 -2.77 -8.82
C GLN A 7 -9.46 -2.71 -7.56
N LEU A 8 -9.31 -3.84 -6.85
CA LEU A 8 -8.44 -3.92 -5.68
C LEU A 8 -6.96 -3.69 -6.03
N VAL A 9 -6.49 -4.23 -7.16
CA VAL A 9 -5.12 -3.95 -7.66
C VAL A 9 -4.95 -2.47 -7.98
N GLN A 10 -5.93 -1.82 -8.60
CA GLN A 10 -5.89 -0.39 -8.88
C GLN A 10 -5.81 0.42 -7.58
N LEU A 11 -6.62 0.11 -6.58
CA LEU A 11 -6.59 0.78 -5.27
C LEU A 11 -5.22 0.66 -4.59
N VAL A 12 -4.58 -0.51 -4.66
CA VAL A 12 -3.22 -0.71 -4.14
C VAL A 12 -2.21 0.17 -4.89
N ARG A 13 -2.32 0.27 -6.23
CA ARG A 13 -1.42 1.11 -7.04
C ARG A 13 -1.59 2.59 -6.72
N GLU A 14 -2.83 3.06 -6.59
CA GLU A 14 -3.13 4.45 -6.23
C GLU A 14 -2.61 4.80 -4.83
N ALA A 15 -2.79 3.91 -3.85
CA ALA A 15 -2.24 4.11 -2.50
C ALA A 15 -0.71 4.08 -2.49
N ALA A 16 -0.07 3.19 -3.27
CA ALA A 16 1.39 3.16 -3.39
C ALA A 16 1.96 4.42 -4.04
N LEU A 17 1.25 4.99 -5.03
CA LEU A 17 1.63 6.27 -5.64
C LEU A 17 1.52 7.44 -4.66
N ARG A 18 0.47 7.46 -3.81
CA ARG A 18 0.32 8.48 -2.77
C ARG A 18 1.39 8.41 -1.69
N HIS A 19 1.82 7.19 -1.33
CA HIS A 19 2.90 6.95 -0.38
C HIS A 19 4.30 7.22 -0.96
N ALA A 20 4.46 7.42 -2.27
CA ALA A 20 5.77 7.62 -2.90
C ALA A 20 6.35 9.02 -2.65
N THR A 21 6.43 9.42 -1.38
CA THR A 21 7.03 10.66 -0.89
C THR A 21 8.55 10.54 -0.92
N SER A 22 9.25 11.63 -1.28
CA SER A 22 10.71 11.68 -1.27
C SER A 22 11.23 12.18 0.07
N TRP A 23 12.47 11.83 0.41
CA TRP A 23 13.13 12.32 1.63
C TRP A 23 13.21 13.84 1.66
N GLU A 24 13.44 14.48 0.51
CA GLU A 24 13.49 15.93 0.36
C GLU A 24 12.14 16.62 0.59
N ALA A 25 11.02 15.89 0.49
CA ALA A 25 9.70 16.42 0.84
C ALA A 25 9.48 16.40 2.36
N LEU A 26 10.08 15.44 3.07
CA LEU A 26 10.02 15.33 4.54
C LEU A 26 11.05 16.23 5.23
N VAL A 27 12.22 16.37 4.61
CA VAL A 27 13.37 17.11 5.13
C VAL A 27 13.82 18.11 4.05
N PRO A 28 13.14 19.26 3.92
CA PRO A 28 13.41 20.22 2.85
C PRO A 28 14.82 20.84 2.94
N ASN A 29 15.41 20.85 4.13
CA ASN A 29 16.82 21.22 4.35
C ASN A 29 17.39 20.56 5.61
N ALA A 30 18.69 20.75 5.86
CA ALA A 30 19.42 20.08 6.93
C ALA A 30 18.99 20.45 8.36
N PHE A 31 18.12 21.44 8.55
CA PHE A 31 17.73 21.94 9.87
C PHE A 31 16.24 21.81 10.16
N GLU A 32 15.43 21.42 9.17
CA GLU A 32 13.97 21.45 9.25
C GLU A 32 13.39 20.12 8.79
N ILE A 33 12.43 19.63 9.57
CA ILE A 33 11.55 18.51 9.21
C ILE A 33 10.17 19.12 8.98
N ASP A 34 9.57 18.79 7.86
CA ASP A 34 8.18 19.14 7.57
C ASP A 34 7.26 18.10 8.23
N LEU A 35 6.74 18.44 9.42
CA LEU A 35 5.89 17.55 10.21
C LEU A 35 4.53 17.30 9.56
N ASP A 36 4.03 18.24 8.75
CA ASP A 36 2.78 18.04 8.01
C ASP A 36 3.00 17.03 6.88
N ALA A 37 4.16 17.09 6.22
CA ALA A 37 4.56 16.10 5.23
C ALA A 37 4.83 14.71 5.86
N GLU A 38 5.39 14.67 7.06
CA GLU A 38 5.58 13.43 7.85
C GLU A 38 4.22 12.79 8.19
N GLU A 39 3.28 13.55 8.76
CA GLU A 39 1.94 13.03 9.07
C GLU A 39 1.19 12.56 7.80
N ALA A 40 1.35 13.27 6.69
CA ALA A 40 0.77 12.88 5.41
C ALA A 40 1.39 11.56 4.87
N GLU A 41 2.69 11.35 5.05
CA GLU A 41 3.38 10.11 4.68
C GLU A 41 2.92 8.94 5.53
N GLU A 42 2.83 9.11 6.85
CA GLU A 42 2.34 8.08 7.77
C GLU A 42 0.89 7.67 7.43
N SER A 43 0.03 8.65 7.13
CA SER A 43 -1.33 8.42 6.69
C SER A 43 -1.38 7.66 5.36
N ALA A 44 -0.55 8.05 4.38
CA ALA A 44 -0.46 7.37 3.09
C ALA A 44 0.07 5.93 3.22
N TYR A 45 1.01 5.69 4.14
CA TYR A 45 1.48 4.35 4.47
C TYR A 45 0.38 3.47 5.05
N ALA A 46 -0.41 4.00 6.00
CA ALA A 46 -1.53 3.29 6.61
C ALA A 46 -2.59 2.90 5.55
N ASP A 47 -2.94 3.84 4.67
CA ASP A 47 -3.85 3.59 3.54
C ASP A 47 -3.34 2.48 2.61
N MET A 48 -2.05 2.53 2.25
CA MET A 48 -1.42 1.50 1.43
C MET A 48 -1.45 0.13 2.12
N ALA A 49 -1.21 0.08 3.43
CA ALA A 49 -1.24 -1.17 4.19
C ALA A 49 -2.64 -1.79 4.21
N LEU A 50 -3.68 -0.96 4.37
CA LEU A 50 -5.09 -1.37 4.31
C LEU A 50 -5.48 -1.87 2.91
N ALA A 51 -5.12 -1.16 1.85
CA ALA A 51 -5.38 -1.58 0.47
C ALA A 51 -4.70 -2.92 0.16
N LYS A 52 -3.44 -3.09 0.55
CA LYS A 52 -2.71 -4.37 0.40
C LYS A 52 -3.37 -5.50 1.17
N ARG A 53 -3.89 -5.23 2.37
CA ARG A 53 -4.63 -6.22 3.16
C ARG A 53 -5.90 -6.65 2.45
N ALA A 54 -6.72 -5.70 1.98
CA ALA A 54 -7.96 -6.01 1.27
C ALA A 54 -7.71 -6.88 0.02
N LEU A 55 -6.65 -6.60 -0.74
CA LEU A 55 -6.26 -7.43 -1.88
C LEU A 55 -5.86 -8.86 -1.45
N ARG A 56 -5.07 -9.01 -0.39
CA ARG A 56 -4.70 -10.33 0.13
C ARG A 56 -5.92 -11.11 0.59
N ASP A 57 -6.81 -10.46 1.34
CA ASP A 57 -8.03 -11.08 1.87
C ASP A 57 -8.94 -11.56 0.72
N HIS A 58 -9.10 -10.74 -0.34
CA HIS A 58 -9.83 -11.14 -1.54
C HIS A 58 -9.19 -12.34 -2.25
N ILE A 59 -7.86 -12.34 -2.45
CA ILE A 59 -7.16 -13.47 -3.08
C ILE A 59 -7.37 -14.76 -2.28
N CYS A 60 -7.18 -14.70 -0.96
CA CYS A 60 -7.41 -15.83 -0.06
C CYS A 60 -8.84 -16.36 -0.17
N ALA A 61 -9.84 -15.47 -0.20
CA ALA A 61 -11.25 -15.85 -0.32
C ALA A 61 -11.57 -16.48 -1.69
N VAL A 62 -11.08 -15.90 -2.78
CA VAL A 62 -11.36 -16.37 -4.16
C VAL A 62 -10.73 -17.74 -4.42
N TYR A 63 -9.50 -17.95 -3.95
CA TYR A 63 -8.76 -19.19 -4.22
C TYR A 63 -8.82 -20.21 -3.10
N GLY A 64 -9.46 -19.89 -1.96
CA GLY A 64 -9.58 -20.79 -0.81
C GLY A 64 -8.24 -21.11 -0.14
N ILE A 65 -7.28 -20.20 -0.21
CA ILE A 65 -5.93 -20.36 0.34
C ILE A 65 -5.70 -19.47 1.56
N SER A 66 -4.82 -19.89 2.46
CA SER A 66 -4.38 -19.10 3.60
C SER A 66 -3.37 -18.02 3.21
N LEU A 67 -3.19 -17.03 4.08
CA LEU A 67 -2.14 -16.01 3.93
C LEU A 67 -0.72 -16.62 3.86
N ARG A 68 -0.49 -17.74 4.56
CA ARG A 68 0.79 -18.46 4.53
C ARG A 68 1.05 -19.07 3.15
N GLU A 69 0.04 -19.72 2.58
CA GLU A 69 0.13 -20.30 1.23
C GLU A 69 0.31 -19.20 0.18
N LEU A 70 -0.45 -18.11 0.28
CA LEU A 70 -0.27 -16.95 -0.58
C LEU A 70 1.16 -16.38 -0.50
N GLY A 71 1.72 -16.25 0.71
CA GLY A 71 3.10 -15.81 0.90
C GLY A 71 4.13 -16.75 0.27
N SER A 72 3.89 -18.07 0.32
CA SER A 72 4.75 -19.07 -0.32
C SER A 72 4.71 -19.00 -1.85
N LEU A 73 3.58 -18.60 -2.44
CA LEU A 73 3.43 -18.43 -3.89
C LEU A 73 4.05 -17.14 -4.42
N ALA A 74 4.16 -16.12 -3.55
CA ALA A 74 4.72 -14.81 -3.88
C ALA A 74 6.25 -14.72 -3.68
N ALA A 75 6.87 -15.76 -3.11
CA ALA A 75 8.32 -15.84 -2.98
C ALA A 75 8.95 -16.13 -4.37
N PRO A 76 10.03 -15.43 -4.76
CA PRO A 76 10.73 -15.66 -6.03
C PRO A 76 11.44 -17.02 -6.09
#